data_AF-A0A3Q7EBT0-F1
#
_entry.id   AF-A0A3Q7EBT0-F1
#
_cell.length_a   1.000
_cell.length_b   1.000
_cell.length_c   1.000
_cell.angle_alpha   90.00
_cell.angle_beta   90.00
_cell.angle_gamma   90.00
#
_symmetry.space_group_name_H-M   'P 1'
#
loop_
_entity.id
_entity.type
_entity.pdbx_description
1 polymer ?
#
loop_
_entity_poly.entity_id
_entity_poly.type
_entity_poly.pdbx_seq_one_letter_code
_entity_poly.pdbx_strand_id
1 'polypeptide(L)'
;MKDLGPARQILGMQIVRDRKAKKLVLSQEKYIQKVLRRFSMDKAKVVSTPLAMHFKLSTKQCPSSDDEKENMKKVPYASAVGSLMYAMVCTRPDIAHAVGVVSRFLSNLGREHWNAVKWVMRYLCGTSSLNMAGDVDTRKSTSGYLVTFAGGAVSWQFRLQKCVALSTTEAELIAVVEACKELLWMKRFLGELGCSQESINFPNTQSNDVTCTCCHKKQDKYHK
;
A
#
# COMPACT_ATOMS: atom_id res chain seq x y z
N MET A 1 -4.89 -31.05 -14.90
CA MET A 1 -4.11 -30.03 -14.17
C MET A 1 -3.28 -30.72 -13.11
N LYS A 2 -1.98 -30.40 -12.98
CA LYS A 2 -1.13 -30.93 -11.91
C LYS A 2 -1.27 -30.04 -10.67
N ASP A 3 -1.54 -30.65 -9.52
CA ASP A 3 -1.52 -29.95 -8.24
C ASP A 3 -0.05 -29.66 -7.85
N LEU A 4 0.28 -28.37 -7.72
CA LEU A 4 1.61 -27.89 -7.31
C LEU A 4 1.71 -27.71 -5.78
N GLY A 5 0.67 -28.13 -5.05
CA GLY A 5 0.57 -27.94 -3.62
C GLY A 5 0.25 -26.50 -3.23
N PRO A 6 0.41 -26.14 -1.94
CA PRO A 6 0.03 -24.81 -1.45
C PRO A 6 0.87 -23.69 -2.09
N ALA A 7 0.18 -22.68 -2.63
CA ALA A 7 0.81 -21.52 -3.26
C ALA A 7 1.79 -20.79 -2.31
N ARG A 8 3.07 -20.74 -2.70
CA ARG A 8 4.15 -20.08 -1.95
C ARG A 8 4.52 -18.71 -2.52
N GLN A 9 4.21 -18.46 -3.79
CA GLN A 9 4.55 -17.21 -4.47
C GLN A 9 3.46 -16.87 -5.50
N ILE A 10 3.08 -15.60 -5.56
CA ILE A 10 2.17 -15.06 -6.58
C ILE A 10 2.66 -13.69 -7.01
N LEU A 11 2.88 -13.49 -8.31
CA LEU A 11 3.32 -12.21 -8.90
C LEU A 11 4.56 -11.58 -8.21
N GLY A 12 5.46 -12.40 -7.65
CA GLY A 12 6.63 -11.90 -6.92
C GLY A 12 6.41 -11.60 -5.43
N MET A 13 5.18 -11.73 -4.93
CA MET A 13 4.86 -11.76 -3.50
C MET A 13 5.04 -13.16 -2.94
N GLN A 14 5.75 -13.28 -1.83
CA GLN A 14 5.89 -14.51 -1.07
C GLN A 14 4.71 -14.65 -0.11
N ILE A 15 4.05 -15.81 -0.18
CA ILE A 15 2.92 -16.16 0.66
C ILE A 15 3.43 -17.13 1.73
N VAL A 16 3.35 -16.73 2.99
CA VAL A 16 3.58 -17.61 4.13
C VAL A 16 2.23 -17.89 4.78
N ARG A 17 1.84 -19.16 4.81
CA ARG A 17 0.59 -19.63 5.41
C ARG A 17 0.90 -20.45 6.65
N ASP A 18 0.52 -19.95 7.82
CA ASP A 18 0.52 -20.72 9.06
C ASP A 18 -0.93 -21.07 9.42
N ARG A 19 -1.31 -22.33 9.17
CA ARG A 19 -2.67 -22.83 9.45
C ARG A 19 -2.91 -23.02 10.94
N LYS A 20 -1.88 -23.33 11.74
CA LYS A 20 -2.02 -23.52 13.20
C LYS A 20 -2.30 -22.19 13.88
N ALA A 21 -1.56 -21.15 13.51
CA ALA A 21 -1.78 -19.80 14.02
C ALA A 21 -2.91 -19.04 13.28
N LYS A 22 -3.54 -19.64 12.26
CA LYS A 22 -4.50 -18.98 11.35
C LYS A 22 -3.97 -17.65 10.79
N LYS A 23 -2.67 -17.60 10.44
CA LYS A 23 -2.00 -16.40 9.90
C LYS A 23 -1.67 -16.58 8.43
N LEU A 24 -2.05 -15.59 7.63
CA LEU A 24 -1.57 -15.41 6.27
C LEU A 24 -0.64 -14.19 6.23
N VAL A 25 0.56 -14.35 5.71
CA VAL A 25 1.55 -13.28 5.57
C VAL A 25 1.91 -13.13 4.11
N LEU A 26 1.85 -11.89 3.63
CA LEU A 26 2.38 -11.51 2.33
C LEU A 26 3.66 -10.70 2.56
N SER A 27 4.74 -11.10 1.89
CA SER A 27 6.02 -10.39 1.89
C SER A 27 6.46 -10.14 0.46
N GLN A 28 7.11 -9.00 0.22
CA GLN A 28 7.62 -8.63 -1.10
C GLN A 28 9.10 -8.23 -1.04
N GLU A 29 9.81 -8.67 0.00
CA GLU A 29 11.22 -8.33 0.25
C GLU A 29 12.10 -8.55 -0.99
N LYS A 30 11.97 -9.70 -1.65
CA LYS A 30 12.74 -10.03 -2.86
C LYS A 30 12.50 -9.04 -4.00
N TYR A 31 11.26 -8.57 -4.17
CA TYR A 31 10.94 -7.55 -5.16
C TYR A 31 11.57 -6.21 -4.80
N ILE A 32 11.43 -5.77 -3.54
CA ILE A 32 12.01 -4.52 -3.05
C ILE A 32 13.54 -4.54 -3.27
N GLN A 33 14.21 -5.62 -2.89
CA GLN A 33 15.65 -5.80 -3.15
C GLN A 33 16.00 -5.73 -4.64
N LYS A 34 15.19 -6.36 -5.51
CA LYS A 34 15.38 -6.29 -6.97
C LYS A 34 15.24 -4.86 -7.50
N VAL A 35 14.24 -4.11 -7.03
CA VAL A 35 14.04 -2.70 -7.40
C VAL A 35 15.20 -1.84 -6.91
N LEU A 36 15.65 -2.01 -5.65
CA LEU A 36 16.77 -1.26 -5.11
C LEU A 36 18.06 -1.51 -5.90
N ARG A 37 18.37 -2.77 -6.24
CA ARG A 37 19.53 -3.10 -7.09
C ARG A 37 19.41 -2.50 -8.48
N ARG A 38 18.22 -2.53 -9.10
CA ARG A 38 17.98 -1.97 -10.44
C ARG A 38 18.31 -0.47 -10.50
N PHE A 39 18.05 0.27 -9.44
CA PHE A 39 18.29 1.71 -9.38
C PHE A 39 19.57 2.09 -8.60
N SER A 40 20.45 1.12 -8.29
CA SER A 40 21.69 1.32 -7.53
C SER A 40 21.48 1.96 -6.14
N MET A 41 20.43 1.53 -5.44
CA MET A 41 20.01 2.03 -4.12
C MET A 41 20.09 0.95 -3.02
N ASP A 42 20.73 -0.19 -3.29
CA ASP A 42 20.86 -1.33 -2.37
C ASP A 42 21.75 -1.05 -1.15
N LYS A 43 22.72 -0.13 -1.27
CA LYS A 43 23.60 0.33 -0.19
C LYS A 43 23.28 1.73 0.31
N ALA A 44 22.11 2.26 -0.04
CA ALA A 44 21.77 3.62 0.28
C ALA A 44 21.55 3.81 1.80
N LYS A 45 21.92 4.98 2.33
CA LYS A 45 21.74 5.29 3.76
C LYS A 45 20.26 5.25 4.12
N VAL A 46 19.89 4.37 5.06
CA VAL A 46 18.52 4.20 5.53
C VAL A 46 17.96 5.50 6.10
N VAL A 47 16.66 5.72 5.91
CA VAL A 47 15.87 6.82 6.50
C VAL A 47 14.60 6.25 7.13
N SER A 48 14.05 6.95 8.13
CA SER A 48 12.89 6.50 8.90
C SER A 48 11.54 6.93 8.31
N THR A 49 11.53 7.91 7.39
CA THR A 49 10.29 8.43 6.80
C THR A 49 10.28 8.29 5.28
N PRO A 50 9.15 7.89 4.67
CA PRO A 50 9.03 7.71 3.23
C PRO A 50 9.11 9.03 2.45
N LEU A 51 8.72 10.14 3.07
CA LEU A 51 8.86 11.49 2.52
C LEU A 51 9.24 12.44 3.65
N ALA A 52 10.34 13.15 3.50
CA ALA A 52 10.79 14.12 4.50
C ALA A 52 10.10 15.48 4.32
N MET A 53 9.91 16.20 5.43
CA MET A 53 9.18 17.48 5.47
C MET A 53 9.81 18.60 4.63
N HIS A 54 11.12 18.50 4.32
CA HIS A 54 11.81 19.45 3.45
C HIS A 54 11.48 19.29 1.96
N PHE A 55 10.86 18.17 1.56
CA PHE A 55 10.39 17.99 0.18
C PHE A 55 9.06 18.71 -0.04
N LYS A 56 9.12 20.03 -0.27
CA LYS A 56 8.01 20.81 -0.81
C LYS A 56 8.08 20.80 -2.34
N LEU A 57 7.69 19.67 -2.94
CA LEU A 57 7.74 19.50 -4.39
C LEU A 57 6.73 20.44 -5.07
N SER A 58 7.18 21.20 -6.06
CA SER A 58 6.33 22.11 -6.82
C SER A 58 6.74 22.17 -8.29
N THR A 59 5.82 22.64 -9.14
CA THR A 59 6.08 22.85 -10.57
C THR A 59 7.18 23.87 -10.86
N LYS A 60 7.53 24.72 -9.89
CA LYS A 60 8.66 25.66 -9.99
C LYS A 60 10.03 24.98 -10.00
N GLN A 61 10.09 23.72 -9.58
CA GLN A 61 11.32 22.91 -9.57
C GLN A 61 11.46 22.04 -10.83
N CYS A 62 10.54 22.20 -11.79
CA CYS A 62 10.69 21.60 -13.11
C CYS A 62 11.84 22.29 -13.87
N PRO A 63 12.55 21.55 -14.72
CA PRO A 63 13.66 22.08 -15.51
C PRO A 63 13.17 23.18 -16.45
N SER A 64 13.80 24.35 -16.35
CA SER A 64 13.47 25.53 -17.18
C SER A 64 14.38 25.62 -18.40
N SER A 65 15.65 25.20 -18.27
CA SER A 65 16.64 25.17 -19.35
C SER A 65 16.56 23.88 -20.18
N ASP A 66 16.84 23.97 -21.47
CA ASP A 66 16.85 22.81 -22.36
C ASP A 66 17.98 21.81 -22.02
N ASP A 67 19.12 22.29 -21.52
CA ASP A 67 20.21 21.45 -21.01
C ASP A 67 19.76 20.62 -19.79
N GLU A 68 18.95 21.22 -18.91
CA GLU A 68 18.41 20.50 -17.75
C GLU A 68 17.39 19.45 -18.18
N LYS A 69 16.52 19.78 -19.14
CA LYS A 69 15.55 18.82 -19.70
C LYS A 69 16.26 17.63 -20.34
N GLU A 70 17.34 17.86 -21.09
CA GLU A 70 18.10 16.80 -21.73
C GLU A 70 18.79 15.88 -20.70
N ASN A 71 19.31 16.47 -19.62
CA ASN A 71 19.85 15.70 -18.50
C ASN A 71 18.75 14.89 -17.78
N MET A 72 17.55 15.45 -17.62
CA MET A 72 16.42 14.77 -16.98
C MET A 72 15.88 13.62 -17.84
N LYS A 73 15.94 13.70 -19.18
CA LYS A 73 15.54 12.60 -20.08
C LYS A 73 16.33 11.31 -19.84
N LYS A 74 17.58 11.41 -19.37
CA LYS A 74 18.43 10.25 -19.05
C LYS A 74 18.03 9.54 -17.75
N VAL A 75 17.22 10.20 -16.90
CA VAL A 75 16.82 9.67 -15.61
C VAL A 75 15.62 8.73 -15.77
N PRO A 76 15.68 7.46 -15.30
CA PRO A 76 14.60 6.49 -15.45
C PRO A 76 13.46 6.71 -14.44
N TYR A 77 12.94 7.93 -14.36
CA TYR A 77 11.97 8.37 -13.35
C TYR A 77 10.65 7.60 -13.42
N ALA A 78 10.04 7.52 -14.61
CA ALA A 78 8.77 6.82 -14.80
C ALA A 78 8.89 5.32 -14.44
N SER A 79 10.02 4.69 -14.79
CA SER A 79 10.29 3.30 -14.44
C SER A 79 10.44 3.10 -12.93
N ALA A 80 11.10 4.03 -12.25
CA ALA A 80 11.24 4.03 -10.80
C ALA A 80 9.89 4.20 -10.10
N VAL A 81 9.11 5.22 -10.48
CA VAL A 81 7.78 5.46 -9.92
C VAL A 81 6.85 4.27 -10.16
N GLY A 82 6.83 3.69 -11.36
CA GLY A 82 6.04 2.49 -11.66
C GLY A 82 6.42 1.28 -10.79
N SER A 83 7.72 1.09 -10.53
CA SER A 83 8.20 0.03 -9.63
C SER A 83 7.75 0.27 -8.18
N LEU A 84 7.77 1.53 -7.73
CA LEU A 84 7.28 1.92 -6.40
C LEU A 84 5.76 1.80 -6.28
N MET A 85 5.01 2.12 -7.33
CA MET A 85 3.55 1.95 -7.37
C MET A 85 3.16 0.48 -7.24
N TYR A 86 3.89 -0.45 -7.85
CA TYR A 86 3.61 -1.87 -7.65
C TYR A 86 3.82 -2.30 -6.19
N ALA A 87 4.94 -1.87 -5.58
CA ALA A 87 5.18 -2.13 -4.16
C ALA A 87 4.07 -1.55 -3.26
N MET A 88 3.60 -0.33 -3.56
CA MET A 88 2.58 0.35 -2.74
C MET A 88 1.23 -0.37 -2.77
N VAL A 89 0.82 -0.86 -3.95
CA VAL A 89 -0.47 -1.54 -4.16
C VAL A 89 -0.49 -2.91 -3.50
N CYS A 90 0.63 -3.63 -3.55
CA CYS A 90 0.69 -5.01 -3.10
C CYS A 90 0.96 -5.16 -1.60
N THR A 91 2.04 -4.56 -1.09
CA THR A 91 2.52 -4.85 0.28
C THR A 91 2.97 -3.64 1.10
N ARG A 92 3.13 -2.46 0.47
CA ARG A 92 3.71 -1.25 1.09
C ARG A 92 2.77 -0.03 1.03
N PRO A 93 1.58 -0.08 1.64
CA PRO A 93 0.65 1.05 1.63
C PRO A 93 1.19 2.29 2.38
N ASP A 94 2.21 2.11 3.22
CA ASP A 94 2.90 3.16 3.96
C ASP A 94 3.64 4.15 3.06
N ILE A 95 4.12 3.72 1.88
CA ILE A 95 4.73 4.62 0.90
C ILE A 95 3.71 5.30 -0.03
N ALA A 96 2.43 4.93 0.01
CA ALA A 96 1.43 5.37 -0.96
C ALA A 96 1.29 6.90 -1.04
N HIS A 97 1.35 7.60 0.10
CA HIS A 97 1.33 9.06 0.12
C HIS A 97 2.54 9.65 -0.61
N ALA A 98 3.74 9.15 -0.34
CA ALA A 98 4.97 9.63 -0.97
C ALA A 98 4.95 9.38 -2.49
N VAL A 99 4.54 8.18 -2.90
CA VAL A 99 4.40 7.78 -4.31
C VAL A 99 3.37 8.65 -5.03
N GLY A 100 2.23 8.94 -4.40
CA GLY A 100 1.19 9.81 -4.96
C GLY A 100 1.61 11.27 -5.12
N VAL A 101 2.60 11.75 -4.34
CA VAL A 101 3.18 13.09 -4.52
C VAL A 101 4.15 13.10 -5.71
N VAL A 102 5.06 12.12 -5.79
CA VAL A 102 6.07 12.07 -6.87
C VAL A 102 5.46 11.70 -8.23
N SER A 103 4.36 10.95 -8.26
CA SER A 103 3.70 10.58 -9.53
C SER A 103 3.11 11.77 -10.29
N ARG A 104 2.85 12.90 -9.62
CA ARG A 104 2.32 14.13 -10.26
C ARG A 104 3.29 14.75 -11.27
N PHE A 105 4.58 14.43 -11.18
CA PHE A 105 5.64 15.03 -11.98
C PHE A 105 6.20 14.07 -13.06
N LEU A 106 5.43 13.06 -13.47
CA LEU A 106 5.84 12.10 -14.50
C LEU A 106 6.09 12.76 -15.87
N SER A 107 5.31 13.79 -16.21
CA SER A 107 5.40 14.48 -17.51
C SER A 107 6.54 15.49 -17.57
N ASN A 108 6.88 16.12 -16.44
CA ASN A 108 7.94 17.11 -16.36
C ASN A 108 8.65 16.99 -15.00
N LEU A 109 9.79 16.29 -15.01
CA LEU A 109 10.55 15.94 -13.81
C LEU A 109 11.77 16.85 -13.64
N GLY A 110 12.07 17.22 -12.39
CA GLY A 110 13.26 17.98 -12.03
C GLY A 110 14.18 17.19 -11.12
N ARG A 111 15.36 17.75 -10.83
CA ARG A 111 16.37 17.12 -9.95
C ARG A 111 15.81 16.81 -8.56
N GLU A 112 15.03 17.75 -8.01
CA GLU A 112 14.38 17.58 -6.70
C GLU A 112 13.34 16.46 -6.69
N HIS A 113 12.59 16.29 -7.77
CA HIS A 113 11.64 15.18 -7.92
C HIS A 113 12.37 13.83 -7.89
N TRP A 114 13.51 13.73 -8.58
CA TRP A 114 14.33 12.51 -8.56
C TRP A 114 14.93 12.24 -7.18
N ASN A 115 15.38 13.28 -6.47
CA ASN A 115 15.87 13.15 -5.09
C ASN A 115 14.78 12.64 -4.13
N ALA A 116 13.53 13.09 -4.30
CA ALA A 116 12.40 12.56 -3.54
C ALA A 116 12.15 11.08 -3.82
N VAL A 117 12.22 10.63 -5.08
CA VAL A 117 12.10 9.20 -5.43
C VAL A 117 13.21 8.37 -4.80
N LYS A 118 14.47 8.85 -4.85
CA LYS A 118 15.58 8.20 -4.12
C LYS A 118 15.32 8.15 -2.62
N TRP A 119 14.70 9.18 -2.05
CA TRP A 119 14.35 9.19 -0.62
C TRP A 119 13.37 8.06 -0.27
N VAL A 120 12.34 7.85 -1.08
CA VAL A 120 11.41 6.72 -0.93
C VAL A 120 12.17 5.38 -1.01
N MET A 121 13.11 5.25 -1.93
CA MET A 121 13.95 4.03 -2.03
C MET A 121 14.85 3.84 -0.81
N ARG A 122 15.42 4.90 -0.24
CA ARG A 122 16.21 4.84 1.01
C ARG A 122 15.37 4.33 2.18
N TYR A 123 14.12 4.76 2.25
CA TYR A 123 13.18 4.27 3.26
C TYR A 123 12.88 2.78 3.07
N LEU A 124 12.61 2.35 1.83
CA LEU A 124 12.41 0.94 1.49
C LEU A 124 13.63 0.06 1.80
N CYS A 125 14.84 0.59 1.67
CA CYS A 125 16.08 -0.12 2.03
C CYS A 125 16.14 -0.48 3.52
N GLY A 126 15.63 0.39 4.41
CA GLY A 126 15.56 0.11 5.84
C GLY A 126 14.39 -0.77 6.27
N THR A 127 13.39 -0.88 5.41
CA THR A 127 12.09 -1.49 5.73
C THR A 127 11.76 -2.67 4.84
N SER A 128 12.74 -3.23 4.12
CA SER A 128 12.52 -4.31 3.14
C SER A 128 12.03 -5.60 3.78
N SER A 129 12.39 -5.83 5.04
CA SER A 129 11.98 -7.00 5.84
C SER A 129 10.64 -6.82 6.55
N LEU A 130 10.05 -5.61 6.53
CA LEU A 130 8.72 -5.39 7.09
C LEU A 130 7.69 -6.15 6.24
N ASN A 131 6.99 -7.08 6.88
CA ASN A 131 5.90 -7.82 6.28
C ASN A 131 4.54 -7.28 6.75
N MET A 132 3.47 -7.53 6.00
CA MET A 132 2.12 -7.10 6.37
C MET A 132 1.57 -7.80 7.63
N ALA A 133 2.34 -8.66 8.30
CA ALA A 133 1.84 -9.55 9.35
C ALA A 133 2.14 -9.12 10.80
N GLY A 134 2.82 -8.00 11.01
CA GLY A 134 2.97 -7.42 12.34
C GLY A 134 4.25 -6.61 12.45
N ASP A 135 4.09 -5.30 12.53
CA ASP A 135 5.16 -4.36 12.82
C ASP A 135 5.44 -4.37 14.32
N VAL A 136 6.47 -5.11 14.76
CA VAL A 136 6.82 -5.24 16.20
C VAL A 136 7.16 -3.89 16.85
N ASP A 137 7.55 -2.89 16.05
CA ASP A 137 8.12 -1.64 16.53
C ASP A 137 7.09 -0.51 16.64
N THR A 138 6.09 -0.43 15.75
CA THR A 138 5.21 0.75 15.69
C THR A 138 3.97 0.66 16.59
N ARG A 139 3.70 -0.48 17.24
CA ARG A 139 2.51 -0.73 18.10
C ARG A 139 1.15 -0.42 17.43
N LYS A 140 1.12 -0.28 16.10
CA LYS A 140 -0.08 0.09 15.35
C LYS A 140 -0.74 -1.17 14.81
N SER A 141 -2.04 -1.24 15.00
CA SER A 141 -2.87 -2.31 14.48
C SER A 141 -2.96 -2.23 12.96
N THR A 142 -3.06 -3.38 12.31
CA THR A 142 -3.38 -3.45 10.88
C THR A 142 -4.90 -3.55 10.72
N SER A 143 -5.46 -2.66 9.91
CA SER A 143 -6.87 -2.67 9.52
C SER A 143 -6.97 -2.94 8.04
N GLY A 144 -7.94 -3.76 7.64
CA GLY A 144 -8.27 -3.92 6.24
C GLY A 144 -9.74 -4.22 6.01
N TYR A 145 -10.16 -3.99 4.78
CA TYR A 145 -11.50 -4.33 4.30
C TYR A 145 -11.39 -5.03 2.94
N LEU A 146 -12.39 -5.85 2.65
CA LEU A 146 -12.62 -6.45 1.35
C LEU A 146 -14.07 -6.21 0.98
N VAL A 147 -14.29 -5.45 -0.08
CA VAL A 147 -15.59 -5.20 -0.71
C VAL A 147 -15.73 -6.12 -1.91
N THR A 148 -16.80 -6.92 -1.91
CA THR A 148 -17.16 -7.74 -3.07
C THR A 148 -18.48 -7.28 -3.66
N PHE A 149 -18.62 -7.43 -4.97
CA PHE A 149 -19.83 -7.15 -5.75
C PHE A 149 -20.06 -8.32 -6.71
N ALA A 150 -21.28 -8.87 -6.73
CA ALA A 150 -21.64 -10.04 -7.53
C ALA A 150 -20.65 -11.23 -7.36
N GLY A 151 -20.14 -11.43 -6.13
CA GLY A 151 -19.16 -12.48 -5.82
C GLY A 151 -17.71 -12.19 -6.26
N GLY A 152 -17.45 -11.07 -6.95
CA GLY A 152 -16.11 -10.62 -7.32
C GLY A 152 -15.56 -9.57 -6.34
N ALA A 153 -14.28 -9.66 -5.98
CA ALA A 153 -13.62 -8.62 -5.20
C ALA A 153 -13.42 -7.35 -6.04
N VAL A 154 -13.99 -6.23 -5.60
CA VAL A 154 -13.94 -4.95 -6.34
C VAL A 154 -13.00 -3.94 -5.69
N SER A 155 -13.01 -3.85 -4.36
CA SER A 155 -12.11 -2.95 -3.63
C SER A 155 -11.60 -3.67 -2.39
N TRP A 156 -10.31 -3.54 -2.11
CA TRP A 156 -9.71 -4.05 -0.90
C TRP A 156 -8.61 -3.11 -0.44
N GLN A 157 -8.40 -3.06 0.87
CA GLN A 157 -7.29 -2.33 1.44
C GLN A 157 -6.78 -3.06 2.67
N PHE A 158 -5.45 -3.12 2.83
CA PHE A 158 -4.81 -3.57 4.05
C PHE A 158 -3.80 -2.50 4.44
N ARG A 159 -4.02 -1.81 5.56
CA ARG A 159 -3.21 -0.67 5.97
C ARG A 159 -2.93 -0.71 7.47
N LEU A 160 -1.72 -0.29 7.84
CA LEU A 160 -1.42 0.08 9.22
C LEU A 160 -2.31 1.28 9.61
N GLN A 161 -2.97 1.21 10.77
CA GLN A 161 -3.78 2.32 11.27
C GLN A 161 -2.94 3.60 11.39
N LYS A 162 -3.54 4.76 11.13
CA LYS A 162 -2.80 6.04 11.22
C LYS A 162 -2.46 6.39 12.67
N CYS A 163 -3.34 6.06 13.60
CA CYS A 163 -3.19 6.20 15.05
C CYS A 163 -2.87 4.84 15.71
N VAL A 164 -2.27 4.90 16.90
CA VAL A 164 -2.13 3.75 17.79
C VAL A 164 -3.47 3.61 18.52
N ALA A 165 -4.21 2.53 18.26
CA ALA A 165 -5.40 2.22 19.02
C ALA A 165 -5.02 1.82 20.45
N LEU A 166 -5.70 2.41 21.44
CA LEU A 166 -5.50 2.12 22.87
C LEU A 166 -6.27 0.86 23.30
N SER A 167 -7.19 0.37 22.47
CA SER A 167 -7.95 -0.87 22.68
C SER A 167 -8.27 -1.61 21.38
N THR A 168 -8.66 -2.87 21.50
CA THR A 168 -9.15 -3.67 20.36
C THR A 168 -10.42 -3.10 19.76
N THR A 169 -11.33 -2.63 20.61
CA THR A 169 -12.59 -2.03 20.19
C THR A 169 -12.35 -0.76 19.39
N GLU A 170 -11.39 0.07 19.80
CA GLU A 170 -10.99 1.25 19.05
C GLU A 170 -10.39 0.88 17.69
N ALA A 171 -9.54 -0.15 17.65
CA ALA A 171 -8.95 -0.64 16.41
C ALA A 171 -10.01 -1.18 15.43
N GLU A 172 -11.02 -1.88 15.94
CA GLU A 172 -12.17 -2.38 15.18
C GLU A 172 -13.03 -1.22 14.65
N LEU A 173 -13.33 -0.21 15.49
CA LEU A 173 -14.07 0.99 15.07
C LEU A 173 -13.33 1.74 13.96
N ILE A 174 -12.01 1.89 14.06
CA ILE A 174 -11.20 2.52 13.00
C ILE A 174 -11.29 1.72 11.69
N ALA A 175 -11.23 0.38 11.76
CA ALA A 175 -11.36 -0.47 10.59
C ALA A 175 -12.75 -0.34 9.93
N VAL A 176 -13.81 -0.35 10.74
CA VAL A 176 -15.20 -0.23 10.30
C VAL A 176 -15.44 1.14 9.67
N VAL A 177 -14.98 2.23 10.29
CA VAL A 177 -15.14 3.59 9.74
C VAL A 177 -14.48 3.71 8.37
N GLU A 178 -13.30 3.14 8.17
CA GLU A 178 -12.63 3.19 6.87
C GLU A 178 -13.37 2.35 5.82
N ALA A 179 -13.85 1.17 6.19
CA ALA A 179 -14.67 0.32 5.34
C ALA A 179 -16.00 1.01 4.94
N CYS A 180 -16.63 1.74 5.87
CA CYS A 180 -17.87 2.46 5.63
C CYS A 180 -17.71 3.61 4.62
N LYS A 181 -16.58 4.32 4.63
CA LYS A 181 -16.31 5.38 3.63
C LYS A 181 -16.27 4.82 2.22
N GLU A 182 -15.62 3.68 2.07
CA GLU A 182 -15.43 2.99 0.79
C GLU A 182 -16.74 2.38 0.29
N LEU A 183 -17.53 1.81 1.19
CA LEU A 183 -18.89 1.37 0.90
C LEU A 183 -19.79 2.53 0.46
N LEU A 184 -19.71 3.68 1.12
CA LEU A 184 -20.51 4.86 0.75
C LEU A 184 -20.13 5.36 -0.64
N TRP A 185 -18.82 5.39 -0.96
CA TRP A 185 -18.34 5.73 -2.29
C TRP A 185 -18.86 4.73 -3.34
N MET A 186 -18.76 3.42 -3.05
CA MET A 186 -19.26 2.36 -3.95
C MET A 186 -20.76 2.49 -4.19
N LYS A 187 -21.55 2.78 -3.14
CA LYS A 187 -23.00 3.00 -3.27
C LYS A 187 -23.32 4.18 -4.19
N ARG A 188 -22.59 5.29 -4.07
CA ARG A 188 -22.78 6.47 -4.93
C ARG A 188 -22.41 6.16 -6.38
N PHE A 189 -21.28 5.48 -6.59
CA PHE A 189 -20.83 5.06 -7.91
C PHE A 189 -21.83 4.12 -8.61
N LEU A 190 -22.38 3.14 -7.89
CA LEU A 190 -23.41 2.24 -8.43
C LEU A 190 -24.73 2.97 -8.72
N GLY A 191 -25.08 3.97 -7.91
CA GLY A 191 -26.23 4.84 -8.17
C GLY A 191 -26.08 5.65 -9.46
N GLU A 192 -24.89 6.17 -9.75
CA GLU A 192 -24.58 6.85 -11.02
C GLU A 192 -24.66 5.90 -12.23
N LEU A 193 -24.38 4.60 -12.03
CA LEU A 193 -24.50 3.56 -13.05
C LEU A 193 -25.95 3.03 -13.23
N GLY A 194 -26.92 3.56 -12.49
CA GLY A 194 -28.31 3.11 -12.54
C GLY A 194 -28.59 1.81 -11.77
N CYS A 195 -27.65 1.34 -10.95
CA CYS A 195 -27.84 0.19 -10.07
C CYS A 195 -28.38 0.66 -8.70
N SER A 196 -29.66 0.44 -8.43
CA SER A 196 -30.26 0.73 -7.12
C SER A 196 -29.87 -0.36 -6.11
N GLN A 197 -28.93 -0.04 -5.20
CA GLN A 197 -28.53 -0.93 -4.11
C GLN A 197 -29.41 -0.70 -2.87
N GLU A 198 -30.25 -1.68 -2.51
CA GLU A 198 -31.17 -1.56 -1.36
C GLU A 198 -30.51 -1.85 -0.01
N SER A 199 -29.50 -2.72 0.05
CA SER A 199 -28.84 -3.09 1.32
C SER A 199 -27.31 -3.21 1.20
N ILE A 200 -26.63 -2.85 2.28
CA ILE A 200 -25.19 -3.08 2.48
C ILE A 200 -25.09 -4.10 3.61
N ASN A 201 -24.61 -5.30 3.29
CA ASN A 201 -24.55 -6.39 4.26
C ASN A 201 -23.12 -6.55 4.80
N PHE A 202 -22.99 -6.50 6.12
CA PHE A 202 -21.84 -7.05 6.83
C PHE A 202 -22.03 -8.57 6.94
N PRO A 203 -21.00 -9.40 6.83
CA PRO A 203 -21.17 -10.76 6.37
C PRO A 203 -21.98 -11.60 7.35
N ASN A 204 -23.20 -11.93 6.94
CA ASN A 204 -23.72 -13.29 6.87
C ASN A 204 -24.73 -13.30 5.70
N THR A 205 -24.76 -14.41 4.97
CA THR A 205 -25.67 -14.74 3.84
C THR A 205 -25.36 -14.21 2.43
N GLN A 206 -25.58 -15.12 1.47
CA GLN A 206 -25.36 -15.02 0.03
C GLN A 206 -26.55 -14.33 -0.65
N SER A 207 -26.29 -13.23 -1.34
CA SER A 207 -27.21 -12.56 -2.28
C SER A 207 -26.37 -11.67 -3.20
N ASN A 208 -26.96 -11.10 -4.25
CA ASN A 208 -26.32 -10.21 -5.23
C ASN A 208 -25.91 -8.82 -4.65
N ASP A 209 -25.59 -8.78 -3.35
CA ASP A 209 -25.37 -7.56 -2.59
C ASP A 209 -23.87 -7.22 -2.47
N VAL A 210 -23.59 -5.92 -2.30
CA VAL A 210 -22.26 -5.46 -1.89
C VAL A 210 -22.03 -5.93 -0.46
N THR A 211 -21.04 -6.82 -0.30
CA THR A 211 -20.64 -7.31 1.03
C THR A 211 -19.27 -6.75 1.39
N CYS A 212 -19.15 -6.31 2.64
CA CYS A 212 -17.89 -5.80 3.17
C CYS A 212 -17.45 -6.65 4.36
N THR A 213 -16.29 -7.29 4.22
CA THR A 213 -15.66 -8.02 5.33
C THR A 213 -14.57 -7.16 5.93
N CYS A 214 -14.72 -6.79 7.20
CA CYS A 214 -13.69 -6.11 7.97
C CYS A 214 -12.73 -7.14 8.58
N CYS A 215 -11.45 -6.98 8.32
CA CYS A 215 -10.39 -7.83 8.86
C CYS A 215 -9.51 -6.99 9.80
N HIS A 216 -9.44 -7.40 11.06
CA HIS A 216 -8.54 -6.82 12.06
C HIS A 216 -7.64 -7.90 12.67
N LYS A 217 -6.42 -7.51 13.05
CA LYS A 217 -5.50 -8.38 13.77
C LYS A 217 -4.82 -7.59 14.89
N LYS A 218 -5.00 -8.08 16.12
CA LYS A 218 -4.46 -7.52 17.36
C LYS A 218 -2.94 -7.70 17.46
N GLN A 219 -2.26 -6.72 18.03
CA GLN A 219 -0.96 -6.93 18.69
C GLN A 219 -1.18 -7.15 20.17
N ASP A 220 -1.13 -8.40 20.61
CA ASP A 220 -1.09 -8.74 22.04
C ASP A 220 0.33 -8.54 22.56
N LYS A 221 0.64 -7.33 23.03
CA LYS A 221 1.71 -7.15 24.02
C LYS A 221 1.27 -6.15 25.09
N TYR A 222 1.20 -6.68 26.32
CA TYR A 222 0.98 -6.02 27.61
C TYR A 222 -0.47 -5.71 27.99
N HIS A 223 -1.16 -6.70 28.55
CA HIS A 223 -1.91 -6.49 29.79
C HIS A 223 -0.92 -6.73 30.95
N LYS A 224 -0.49 -5.65 31.59
CA LYS A 224 -0.28 -5.60 33.03
C LYS A 224 -1.19 -4.51 33.55
#